data_AF-A0A931ILF2-F1
#
_entry.id   AF-A0A931ILF2-F1
#
_cell.length_a   1.000
_cell.length_b   1.000
_cell.length_c   1.000
_cell.angle_alpha   90.00
_cell.angle_beta   90.00
_cell.angle_gamma   90.00
#
_symmetry.space_group_name_H-M   'P 1'
#
loop_
_entity.id
_entity.type
_entity.pdbx_description
1 polymer ?
#
loop_
_entity_poly.entity_id
_entity_poly.type
_entity_poly.pdbx_seq_one_letter_code
_entity_poly.pdbx_strand_id
1 'polypeptide(L)'
;MKMNRILALTLALSLLAATPVIATSPSGGNGSDNGTEVVQYSELDATFKEAAEKAVVQYGNGKSFKLENVIKSEYFVDEKNNSTRWLIENKDRSAIVSVDAISGELLTLFLGFDISEVKGGYDKYIKAAQSSAKQLNAKSGLAFTRAELFVSNLKSNKKQSISFYTKDEQFIALDVNTSKLNNYRLKFKETDVDRNIVSTAEQALKSMGNNKSQPFTHIERNNIGATTEKEEIWILQRKIEVKDVDRKKYNALERTGENKWLFGESQVVIDGKTGKLISITVSSKKEDQKQKKLTEKQGVALAKTAAKKLFGVDLSSYKVKVDKEWGDYTFSSKGKESIVAKFNNFGDLVRMERVVNK
;
A
#
# COMPACT_ATOMS: atom_id res chain seq x y z
N MET A 1 -21.40 -55.33 64.40
CA MET A 1 -21.28 -53.86 64.31
C MET A 1 -21.52 -53.46 62.86
N LYS A 2 -22.77 -53.12 62.50
CA LYS A 2 -23.37 -51.76 62.40
C LYS A 2 -22.84 -50.93 61.21
N MET A 3 -23.72 -50.76 60.24
CA MET A 3 -23.76 -49.76 59.16
C MET A 3 -23.58 -48.33 59.69
N ASN A 4 -23.04 -47.41 58.86
CA ASN A 4 -23.88 -46.35 58.26
C ASN A 4 -23.15 -45.43 57.27
N ARG A 5 -23.94 -45.06 56.26
CA ARG A 5 -23.70 -44.04 55.22
C ARG A 5 -23.55 -42.65 55.83
N ILE A 6 -22.79 -41.76 55.18
CA ILE A 6 -23.11 -40.32 55.14
C ILE A 6 -23.11 -39.84 53.69
N LEU A 7 -24.30 -39.44 53.29
CA LEU A 7 -24.64 -38.60 52.14
C LEU A 7 -24.21 -37.16 52.48
N ALA A 8 -23.62 -36.42 51.54
CA ALA A 8 -23.66 -34.96 51.56
C ALA A 8 -23.94 -34.46 50.14
N LEU A 9 -25.22 -34.24 49.86
CA LEU A 9 -25.65 -33.26 48.86
C LEU A 9 -25.22 -31.88 49.37
N THR A 10 -24.58 -31.09 48.51
CA THR A 10 -24.73 -29.63 48.53
C THR A 10 -25.05 -29.14 47.14
N LEU A 11 -26.15 -28.39 47.10
CA LEU A 11 -26.82 -27.80 45.96
C LEU A 11 -26.32 -26.36 45.82
N ALA A 12 -26.23 -25.90 44.56
CA ALA A 12 -26.35 -24.52 44.09
C ALA A 12 -25.30 -23.47 44.53
N LEU A 13 -24.60 -22.90 43.55
CA LEU A 13 -24.94 -21.58 43.01
C LEU A 13 -24.12 -21.28 41.75
N SER A 14 -24.85 -21.15 40.65
CA SER A 14 -24.48 -20.46 39.43
C SER A 14 -23.83 -19.11 39.72
N LEU A 15 -22.56 -18.96 39.34
CA LEU A 15 -21.93 -17.67 39.12
C LEU A 15 -21.45 -17.65 37.67
N LEU A 16 -22.13 -16.79 36.92
CA LEU A 16 -21.86 -16.30 35.59
C LEU A 16 -20.37 -16.41 35.20
N ALA A 17 -20.05 -17.36 34.32
CA ALA A 17 -18.85 -17.25 33.51
C ALA A 17 -19.07 -16.06 32.56
N ALA A 18 -18.62 -14.89 32.98
CA ALA A 18 -18.46 -13.76 32.08
C ALA A 18 -17.55 -14.21 30.95
N THR A 19 -18.12 -14.40 29.77
CA THR A 19 -17.34 -14.50 28.55
C THR A 19 -16.48 -13.23 28.46
N PRO A 20 -15.17 -13.34 28.19
CA PRO A 20 -14.40 -12.15 27.92
C PRO A 20 -15.03 -11.48 26.69
N VAL A 21 -15.59 -10.29 26.92
CA VAL A 21 -15.89 -9.33 25.86
C VAL A 21 -14.55 -9.07 25.18
N ILE A 22 -14.34 -9.70 24.02
CA ILE A 22 -13.28 -9.31 23.10
C ILE A 22 -13.71 -7.95 22.58
N ALA A 23 -13.24 -6.90 23.25
CA ALA A 23 -13.24 -5.57 22.69
C ALA A 23 -12.34 -5.61 21.45
N THR A 24 -12.95 -5.72 20.28
CA THR A 24 -12.28 -5.45 19.01
C THR A 24 -11.76 -4.03 19.07
N SER A 25 -10.43 -3.91 19.18
CA SER A 25 -9.77 -2.62 19.00
C SER A 25 -10.07 -2.13 17.59
N PRO A 26 -10.45 -0.85 17.39
CA PRO A 26 -10.72 -0.33 16.06
C PRO A 26 -9.42 -0.32 15.27
N SER A 27 -9.33 -1.19 14.26
CA SER A 27 -8.29 -1.10 13.26
C SER A 27 -8.52 0.20 12.48
N GLY A 28 -7.60 1.15 12.61
CA GLY A 28 -7.64 2.41 11.89
C GLY A 28 -7.68 2.18 10.38
N GLY A 29 -8.87 2.35 9.82
CA GLY A 29 -9.12 2.53 8.40
C GLY A 29 -10.03 3.73 8.27
N ASN A 30 -9.56 4.79 7.61
CA ASN A 30 -10.40 5.91 7.19
C ASN A 30 -11.47 5.37 6.24
N GLY A 31 -12.68 5.18 6.76
CA GLY A 31 -13.88 4.81 6.01
C GLY A 31 -15.08 5.03 6.93
N SER A 32 -16.03 5.83 6.46
CA SER A 32 -17.26 6.23 7.15
C SER A 32 -18.00 5.03 7.76
N ASP A 33 -18.25 5.12 9.06
CA ASP A 33 -18.98 4.16 9.88
C ASP A 33 -20.51 4.30 9.68
N ASN A 34 -20.97 4.15 8.44
CA ASN A 34 -22.39 4.20 8.08
C ASN A 34 -22.85 2.80 7.63
N GLY A 35 -23.53 2.07 8.53
CA GLY A 35 -24.42 0.96 8.13
C GLY A 35 -23.84 -0.45 8.07
N THR A 36 -22.72 -0.74 8.73
CA THR A 36 -22.17 -2.11 8.76
C THR A 36 -22.94 -2.98 9.76
N GLU A 37 -23.67 -3.98 9.28
CA GLU A 37 -24.43 -4.93 10.10
C GLU A 37 -23.75 -6.31 10.05
N VAL A 38 -23.37 -6.85 11.21
CA VAL A 38 -22.81 -8.21 11.31
C VAL A 38 -23.95 -9.18 11.50
N VAL A 39 -24.04 -10.20 10.63
CA VAL A 39 -25.11 -11.20 10.63
C VAL A 39 -24.50 -12.59 10.83
N GLN A 40 -25.20 -13.50 11.51
CA GLN A 40 -24.73 -14.87 11.62
C GLN A 40 -24.80 -15.56 10.26
N TYR A 41 -23.77 -16.33 9.87
CA TYR A 41 -23.81 -17.06 8.60
C TYR A 41 -25.04 -17.97 8.49
N SER A 42 -25.48 -18.60 9.59
CA SER A 42 -26.71 -19.41 9.60
C SER A 42 -27.95 -18.63 9.17
N GLU A 43 -28.01 -17.33 9.44
CA GLU A 43 -29.17 -16.46 9.18
C GLU A 43 -29.16 -15.87 7.76
N LEU A 44 -28.04 -15.94 7.03
CA LEU A 44 -27.97 -15.49 5.65
C LEU A 44 -28.86 -16.38 4.74
N ASP A 45 -29.57 -15.75 3.81
CA ASP A 45 -30.40 -16.47 2.82
C ASP A 45 -29.55 -17.48 2.03
N ALA A 46 -30.14 -18.66 1.78
CA ALA A 46 -29.45 -19.77 1.11
C ALA A 46 -28.92 -19.38 -0.28
N THR A 47 -29.63 -18.52 -1.00
CA THR A 47 -29.24 -18.09 -2.35
C THR A 47 -27.89 -17.37 -2.35
N PHE A 48 -27.63 -16.51 -1.36
CA PHE A 48 -26.37 -15.78 -1.23
C PHE A 48 -25.21 -16.70 -0.79
N LYS A 49 -25.50 -17.70 0.06
CA LYS A 49 -24.51 -18.73 0.44
C LYS A 49 -24.08 -19.54 -0.77
N GLU A 50 -25.05 -20.06 -1.52
CA GLU A 50 -24.80 -20.85 -2.73
C GLU A 50 -24.01 -20.07 -3.78
N ALA A 51 -24.35 -18.79 -3.98
CA ALA A 51 -23.60 -17.91 -4.89
C ALA A 51 -22.14 -17.77 -4.45
N ALA A 52 -21.90 -17.57 -3.16
CA ALA A 52 -20.55 -17.42 -2.61
C ALA A 52 -19.74 -18.73 -2.68
N GLU A 53 -20.34 -19.85 -2.29
CA GLU A 53 -19.72 -21.17 -2.34
C GLU A 53 -19.39 -21.58 -3.78
N LYS A 54 -20.30 -21.32 -4.74
CA LYS A 54 -20.05 -21.55 -6.16
C LYS A 54 -18.86 -20.74 -6.68
N ALA A 55 -18.73 -19.48 -6.26
CA ALA A 55 -17.58 -18.65 -6.61
C ALA A 55 -16.28 -19.22 -6.03
N VAL A 56 -16.29 -19.63 -4.76
CA VAL A 56 -15.14 -20.29 -4.13
C VAL A 56 -14.76 -21.57 -4.88
N VAL A 57 -15.71 -22.43 -5.25
CA VAL A 57 -15.44 -23.65 -6.01
C VAL A 57 -14.85 -23.34 -7.39
N GLN A 58 -15.41 -22.34 -8.09
CA GLN A 58 -14.96 -21.95 -9.43
C GLN A 58 -13.50 -21.46 -9.44
N TYR A 59 -13.10 -20.69 -8.44
CA TYR A 59 -11.81 -19.98 -8.42
C TYR A 59 -10.83 -20.53 -7.38
N GLY A 60 -11.26 -21.45 -6.51
CA GLY A 60 -10.48 -22.01 -5.41
C GLY A 60 -9.39 -22.98 -5.86
N ASN A 61 -9.37 -23.37 -7.14
CA ASN A 61 -8.33 -24.24 -7.69
C ASN A 61 -8.17 -25.54 -6.87
N GLY A 62 -9.29 -26.11 -6.44
CA GLY A 62 -9.35 -27.32 -5.61
C GLY A 62 -9.17 -27.10 -4.10
N LYS A 63 -8.82 -25.88 -3.64
CA LYS A 63 -8.82 -25.52 -2.22
C LYS A 63 -10.24 -25.19 -1.77
N SER A 64 -10.66 -25.81 -0.67
CA SER A 64 -11.92 -25.51 0.01
C SER A 64 -11.73 -24.40 1.04
N PHE A 65 -12.68 -23.48 1.11
CA PHE A 65 -12.71 -22.42 2.11
C PHE A 65 -14.03 -22.49 2.87
N LYS A 66 -13.96 -22.52 4.20
CA LYS A 66 -15.15 -22.52 5.05
C LYS A 66 -15.59 -21.08 5.33
N LEU A 67 -16.65 -20.64 4.68
CA LEU A 67 -17.25 -19.33 4.90
C LEU A 67 -18.08 -19.35 6.19
N GLU A 68 -17.94 -18.34 7.03
CA GLU A 68 -18.61 -18.32 8.35
C GLU A 68 -18.92 -16.93 8.92
N ASN A 69 -18.34 -15.87 8.37
CA ASN A 69 -18.63 -14.49 8.77
C ASN A 69 -19.43 -13.78 7.68
N VAL A 70 -20.44 -13.01 8.06
CA VAL A 70 -21.28 -12.24 7.13
C VAL A 70 -21.40 -10.80 7.61
N ILE A 71 -21.15 -9.87 6.69
CA ILE A 71 -21.24 -8.44 6.91
C ILE A 71 -22.11 -7.83 5.80
N LYS A 72 -23.18 -7.13 6.18
CA LYS A 72 -23.92 -6.25 5.27
C LYS A 72 -23.21 -4.92 5.15
N SER A 73 -23.02 -4.44 3.93
CA SER A 73 -22.43 -3.12 3.68
C SER A 73 -22.99 -2.48 2.42
N GLU A 74 -22.84 -1.17 2.29
CA GLU A 74 -23.14 -0.46 1.04
C GLU A 74 -21.95 -0.47 0.07
N TYR A 75 -22.23 -0.33 -1.22
CA TYR A 75 -21.23 -0.10 -2.25
C TYR A 75 -21.77 0.83 -3.34
N PHE A 76 -20.87 1.57 -3.97
CA PHE A 76 -21.18 2.42 -5.12
C PHE A 76 -21.39 1.58 -6.37
N VAL A 77 -22.59 1.65 -6.96
CA VAL A 77 -22.87 1.09 -8.29
C VAL A 77 -22.32 2.02 -9.37
N ASP A 78 -22.48 3.33 -9.14
CA ASP A 78 -21.92 4.42 -9.92
C ASP A 78 -21.71 5.66 -9.01
N GLU A 79 -21.33 6.81 -9.58
CA GLU A 79 -21.03 8.03 -8.83
C GLU A 79 -22.24 8.62 -8.06
N LYS A 80 -23.46 8.18 -8.36
CA LYS A 80 -24.71 8.73 -7.82
C LYS A 80 -25.55 7.71 -7.09
N ASN A 81 -25.31 6.42 -7.31
CA ASN A 81 -26.15 5.33 -6.80
C ASN A 81 -25.35 4.38 -5.91
N ASN A 82 -25.91 4.10 -4.73
CA ASN A 82 -25.46 3.04 -3.83
C ASN A 82 -26.39 1.83 -3.93
N SER A 83 -25.83 0.65 -3.73
CA SER A 83 -26.57 -0.58 -3.48
C SER A 83 -26.01 -1.25 -2.22
N THR A 84 -26.64 -2.31 -1.77
CA THR A 84 -26.19 -3.13 -0.63
C THR A 84 -25.55 -4.42 -1.13
N ARG A 85 -24.56 -4.91 -0.39
CA ARG A 85 -23.89 -6.18 -0.65
C ARG A 85 -23.75 -6.98 0.63
N TRP A 86 -23.65 -8.28 0.46
CA TRP A 86 -23.17 -9.19 1.50
C TRP A 86 -21.69 -9.45 1.28
N LEU A 87 -20.88 -9.21 2.30
CA LEU A 87 -19.50 -9.67 2.40
C LEU A 87 -19.50 -10.97 3.22
N ILE A 88 -19.08 -12.05 2.59
CA ILE A 88 -19.11 -13.40 3.15
C ILE A 88 -17.66 -13.89 3.18
N GLU A 89 -17.10 -14.08 4.38
CA GLU A 89 -15.69 -14.39 4.55
C GLU A 89 -15.45 -15.59 5.47
N ASN A 90 -14.29 -16.20 5.32
CA ASN A 90 -13.80 -17.18 6.28
C ASN A 90 -13.08 -16.48 7.46
N LYS A 91 -12.82 -17.24 8.52
CA LYS A 91 -12.30 -16.70 9.80
C LYS A 91 -11.01 -15.90 9.68
N ASP A 92 -10.07 -16.38 8.87
CA ASP A 92 -8.75 -15.77 8.69
C ASP A 92 -8.70 -14.77 7.53
N ARG A 93 -9.85 -14.56 6.87
CA ARG A 93 -10.03 -13.67 5.72
C ARG A 93 -9.19 -14.04 4.49
N SER A 94 -8.72 -15.29 4.40
CA SER A 94 -8.13 -15.84 3.18
C SER A 94 -9.17 -16.15 2.09
N ALA A 95 -10.46 -16.08 2.37
CA ALA A 95 -11.52 -16.02 1.38
C ALA A 95 -12.52 -14.93 1.75
N ILE A 96 -12.76 -14.00 0.83
CA ILE A 96 -13.77 -12.95 0.95
C ILE A 96 -14.56 -12.91 -0.35
N VAL A 97 -15.85 -13.18 -0.28
CA VAL A 97 -16.78 -13.08 -1.41
C VAL A 97 -17.72 -11.92 -1.16
N SER A 98 -17.95 -11.09 -2.17
CA SER A 98 -19.02 -10.10 -2.11
C SER A 98 -20.07 -10.37 -3.18
N VAL A 99 -21.34 -10.39 -2.76
CA VAL A 99 -22.50 -10.57 -3.64
C VAL A 99 -23.47 -9.41 -3.48
N ASP A 100 -24.10 -8.99 -4.58
CA ASP A 100 -25.14 -7.97 -4.51
C ASP A 100 -26.33 -8.49 -3.70
N ALA A 101 -26.80 -7.70 -2.74
CA ALA A 101 -27.82 -8.14 -1.79
C ALA A 101 -29.25 -8.18 -2.40
N ILE A 102 -29.41 -7.74 -3.65
CA ILE A 102 -30.67 -7.80 -4.40
C ILE A 102 -30.61 -8.93 -5.42
N SER A 103 -29.60 -8.94 -6.28
CA SER A 103 -29.51 -9.90 -7.41
C SER A 103 -28.81 -11.21 -7.05
N GLY A 104 -28.01 -11.23 -5.97
CA GLY A 104 -27.12 -12.34 -5.65
C GLY A 104 -25.92 -12.48 -6.61
N GLU A 105 -25.73 -11.54 -7.52
CA GLU A 105 -24.59 -11.56 -8.45
C GLU A 105 -23.26 -11.39 -7.71
N LEU A 106 -22.26 -12.16 -8.13
CA LEU A 106 -20.89 -12.03 -7.63
C LEU A 106 -20.30 -10.68 -8.03
N LEU A 107 -20.04 -9.82 -7.05
CA LEU A 107 -19.42 -8.51 -7.23
C LEU A 107 -17.89 -8.62 -7.18
N THR A 108 -17.35 -9.21 -6.10
CA THR A 108 -15.89 -9.40 -5.94
C THR A 108 -15.57 -10.73 -5.26
N LEU A 109 -14.36 -11.22 -5.51
CA LEU A 109 -13.79 -12.37 -4.84
C LEU A 109 -12.32 -12.09 -4.51
N PHE A 110 -11.90 -12.42 -3.30
CA PHE A 110 -10.51 -12.52 -2.89
C PHE A 110 -10.27 -13.94 -2.35
N LEU A 111 -9.21 -14.60 -2.82
CA LEU A 111 -8.76 -15.90 -2.34
C LEU A 111 -7.25 -15.90 -2.10
N GLY A 112 -6.82 -16.36 -0.92
CA GLY A 112 -5.43 -16.48 -0.49
C GLY A 112 -4.95 -17.94 -0.46
N PHE A 113 -3.73 -18.14 -0.95
CA PHE A 113 -3.10 -19.44 -1.08
C PHE A 113 -1.68 -19.41 -0.52
N ASP A 114 -1.30 -20.44 0.22
CA ASP A 114 0.12 -20.76 0.36
C ASP A 114 0.66 -21.18 -1.01
N ILE A 115 1.93 -20.85 -1.29
CA ILE A 115 2.50 -21.14 -2.61
C ILE A 115 2.47 -22.64 -2.95
N SER A 116 2.53 -23.51 -1.94
CA SER A 116 2.44 -24.97 -2.08
C SER A 116 1.04 -25.44 -2.51
N GLU A 117 0.00 -24.63 -2.35
CA GLU A 117 -1.39 -24.94 -2.74
C GLU A 117 -1.69 -24.50 -4.18
N VAL A 118 -0.84 -23.63 -4.75
CA VAL A 118 -0.98 -23.15 -6.12
C VAL A 118 -0.45 -24.24 -7.06
N LYS A 119 -1.33 -25.18 -7.43
CA LYS A 119 -1.02 -26.32 -8.31
C LYS A 119 -1.97 -26.38 -9.51
N GLY A 120 -1.68 -27.23 -10.50
CA GLY A 120 -2.62 -27.55 -11.58
C GLY A 120 -2.89 -26.34 -12.47
N GLY A 121 -4.15 -25.89 -12.54
CA GLY A 121 -4.56 -24.79 -13.42
C GLY A 121 -3.82 -23.48 -13.16
N TYR A 122 -3.31 -23.28 -11.93
CA TYR A 122 -2.58 -22.07 -11.55
C TYR A 122 -1.06 -22.15 -11.71
N ASP A 123 -0.49 -23.32 -12.02
CA ASP A 123 0.97 -23.50 -12.21
C ASP A 123 1.53 -22.58 -13.30
N LYS A 124 0.73 -22.31 -14.34
CA LYS A 124 1.11 -21.39 -15.42
C LYS A 124 1.36 -19.96 -14.91
N TYR A 125 0.63 -19.52 -13.90
CA TYR A 125 0.76 -18.16 -13.35
C TYR A 125 2.03 -18.03 -12.51
N ILE A 126 2.40 -19.06 -11.73
CA ILE A 126 3.69 -19.06 -11.01
C ILE A 126 4.85 -18.92 -12.01
N LYS A 127 4.84 -19.72 -13.08
CA LYS A 127 5.89 -19.67 -14.11
C LYS A 127 5.96 -18.31 -14.80
N ALA A 128 4.82 -17.73 -15.14
CA ALA A 128 4.74 -16.39 -15.73
C ALA A 128 5.24 -15.30 -14.76
N ALA A 129 4.94 -15.42 -13.46
CA ALA A 129 5.40 -14.48 -12.45
C ALA A 129 6.92 -14.57 -12.25
N GLN A 130 7.47 -15.79 -12.19
CA GLN A 130 8.92 -16.01 -12.14
C GLN A 130 9.63 -15.48 -13.38
N SER A 131 9.06 -15.68 -14.57
CA SER A 131 9.59 -15.12 -15.82
C SER A 131 9.60 -13.59 -15.80
N SER A 132 8.50 -12.97 -15.36
CA SER A 132 8.39 -11.51 -15.24
C SER A 132 9.38 -10.95 -14.22
N ALA A 133 9.57 -11.62 -13.07
CA ALA A 133 10.56 -11.24 -12.07
C ALA A 133 11.99 -11.24 -12.66
N LYS A 134 12.35 -12.29 -13.42
CA LYS A 134 13.65 -12.38 -14.10
C LYS A 134 13.84 -11.28 -15.16
N GLN A 135 12.79 -10.90 -15.88
CA GLN A 135 12.87 -9.80 -16.86
C GLN A 135 13.09 -8.44 -16.17
N LEU A 136 12.43 -8.21 -15.04
CA LEU A 136 12.57 -6.96 -14.27
C LEU A 136 13.89 -6.88 -13.50
N ASN A 137 14.40 -8.04 -13.08
CA ASN A 137 15.66 -8.19 -12.37
C ASN A 137 16.27 -9.57 -12.70
N ALA A 138 17.24 -9.61 -13.61
CA ALA A 138 17.87 -10.85 -14.07
C ALA A 138 18.58 -11.63 -12.94
N LYS A 139 18.99 -10.93 -11.87
CA LYS A 139 19.61 -11.53 -10.69
C LYS A 139 18.60 -11.98 -9.64
N SER A 140 17.30 -11.81 -9.89
CA SER A 140 16.28 -12.13 -8.91
C SER A 140 16.07 -13.64 -8.79
N GLY A 141 16.35 -14.16 -7.60
CA GLY A 141 15.94 -15.49 -7.16
C GLY A 141 14.72 -15.39 -6.25
N LEU A 142 13.66 -14.67 -6.68
CA LEU A 142 12.48 -14.48 -5.82
C LEU A 142 11.85 -15.83 -5.48
N ALA A 143 11.75 -16.11 -4.19
CA ALA A 143 11.01 -17.22 -3.65
C ALA A 143 9.65 -16.70 -3.17
N PHE A 144 8.61 -16.95 -3.97
CA PHE A 144 7.24 -16.65 -3.57
C PHE A 144 6.79 -17.59 -2.45
N THR A 145 6.07 -17.05 -1.47
CA THR A 145 5.57 -17.77 -0.31
C THR A 145 4.05 -17.86 -0.29
N ARG A 146 3.36 -16.91 -0.91
CA ARG A 146 1.90 -16.91 -1.04
C ARG A 146 1.43 -16.35 -2.38
N ALA A 147 0.19 -16.69 -2.74
CA ALA A 147 -0.52 -16.10 -3.86
C ALA A 147 -1.90 -15.58 -3.43
N GLU A 148 -2.37 -14.53 -4.10
CA GLU A 148 -3.67 -13.91 -3.85
C GLU A 148 -4.39 -13.73 -5.19
N LEU A 149 -5.55 -14.34 -5.35
CA LEU A 149 -6.43 -14.13 -6.50
C LEU A 149 -7.46 -13.06 -6.15
N PHE A 150 -7.65 -12.09 -7.04
CA PHE A 150 -8.71 -11.11 -6.96
C PHE A 150 -9.55 -11.11 -8.24
N VAL A 151 -10.87 -11.20 -8.09
CA VAL A 151 -11.87 -11.03 -9.15
C VAL A 151 -12.74 -9.83 -8.78
N SER A 152 -13.00 -8.95 -9.75
CA SER A 152 -13.98 -7.89 -9.64
C SER A 152 -14.84 -7.88 -10.90
N ASN A 153 -16.15 -7.95 -10.70
CA ASN A 153 -17.18 -7.83 -11.72
C ASN A 153 -17.91 -6.48 -11.68
N LEU A 154 -17.49 -5.57 -10.78
CA LEU A 154 -18.01 -4.21 -10.73
C LEU A 154 -17.80 -3.53 -12.09
N LYS A 155 -18.84 -2.87 -12.60
CA LYS A 155 -18.82 -2.22 -13.93
C LYS A 155 -17.66 -1.23 -14.08
N SER A 156 -17.34 -0.49 -13.01
CA SER A 156 -16.26 0.49 -12.97
C SER A 156 -14.85 -0.11 -12.93
N ASN A 157 -14.69 -1.38 -12.59
CA ASN A 157 -13.39 -1.99 -12.32
C ASN A 157 -13.40 -3.50 -12.56
N LYS A 158 -13.92 -3.91 -13.72
CA LYS A 158 -13.96 -5.34 -14.09
C LYS A 158 -12.54 -5.83 -14.36
N LYS A 159 -12.03 -6.72 -13.51
CA LYS A 159 -10.67 -7.26 -13.61
C LYS A 159 -10.52 -8.59 -12.91
N GLN A 160 -9.54 -9.37 -13.36
CA GLN A 160 -9.10 -10.57 -12.66
C GLN A 160 -7.58 -10.60 -12.60
N SER A 161 -7.02 -10.66 -11.40
CA SER A 161 -5.58 -10.64 -11.19
C SER A 161 -5.15 -11.68 -10.16
N ILE A 162 -3.96 -12.23 -10.35
CA ILE A 162 -3.31 -13.09 -9.36
C ILE A 162 -1.96 -12.49 -9.00
N SER A 163 -1.72 -12.28 -7.71
CA SER A 163 -0.52 -11.69 -7.14
C SER A 163 0.29 -12.74 -6.41
N PHE A 164 1.60 -12.74 -6.59
CA PHE A 164 2.55 -13.62 -5.92
C PHE A 164 3.49 -12.80 -5.05
N TYR A 165 3.58 -13.15 -3.77
CA TYR A 165 4.34 -12.37 -2.78
C TYR A 165 5.50 -13.19 -2.23
N THR A 166 6.61 -12.51 -1.97
CA THR A 166 7.70 -13.03 -1.16
C THR A 166 7.46 -12.74 0.33
N LYS A 167 8.26 -13.35 1.20
CA LYS A 167 8.21 -13.09 2.66
C LYS A 167 8.47 -11.62 3.02
N ASP A 168 9.26 -10.91 2.23
CA ASP A 168 9.58 -9.50 2.43
C ASP A 168 8.66 -8.54 1.65
N GLU A 169 7.47 -9.00 1.28
CA GLU A 169 6.39 -8.20 0.66
C GLU A 169 6.78 -7.60 -0.70
N GLN A 170 7.74 -8.21 -1.41
CA GLN A 170 7.89 -8.00 -2.85
C GLN A 170 6.79 -8.78 -3.55
N PHE A 171 6.30 -8.28 -4.68
CA PHE A 171 5.27 -8.99 -5.42
C PHE A 171 5.31 -8.79 -6.92
N ILE A 172 4.75 -9.78 -7.61
CA ILE A 172 4.39 -9.75 -9.04
C ILE A 172 2.91 -10.06 -9.14
N ALA A 173 2.14 -9.19 -9.78
CA ALA A 173 0.74 -9.41 -10.10
C ALA A 173 0.56 -9.57 -11.61
N LEU A 174 -0.20 -10.59 -11.99
CA LEU A 174 -0.52 -10.91 -13.38
C LEU A 174 -2.01 -10.66 -13.63
N ASP A 175 -2.34 -10.26 -14.84
CA ASP A 175 -3.70 -10.36 -15.35
C ASP A 175 -4.00 -11.83 -15.66
N VAL A 176 -5.09 -12.37 -15.11
CA VAL A 176 -5.37 -13.82 -15.18
C VAL A 176 -5.73 -14.26 -16.60
N ASN A 177 -6.41 -13.41 -17.37
CA ASN A 177 -6.87 -13.74 -18.72
C ASN A 177 -5.71 -13.80 -19.72
N THR A 178 -4.74 -12.89 -19.58
CA THR A 178 -3.60 -12.75 -20.50
C THR A 178 -2.32 -13.37 -19.97
N SER A 179 -2.25 -13.69 -18.67
CA SER A 179 -1.04 -14.09 -17.95
C SER A 179 0.11 -13.06 -18.05
N LYS A 180 -0.19 -11.82 -18.45
CA LYS A 180 0.80 -10.76 -18.61
C LYS A 180 1.01 -10.01 -17.29
N LEU A 181 2.21 -9.47 -17.12
CA LEU A 181 2.56 -8.61 -15.99
C LEU A 181 1.59 -7.43 -15.91
N ASN A 182 0.92 -7.33 -14.77
CA ASN A 182 -0.04 -6.29 -14.46
C ASN A 182 0.62 -5.24 -13.55
N ASN A 183 0.99 -5.65 -12.32
CA ASN A 183 1.61 -4.79 -11.32
C ASN A 183 2.81 -5.48 -10.67
N TYR A 184 3.72 -4.73 -10.07
CA TYR A 184 4.80 -5.28 -9.26
C TYR A 184 5.35 -4.27 -8.25
N ARG A 185 6.01 -4.81 -7.23
CA ARG A 185 6.95 -4.09 -6.36
C ARG A 185 8.12 -5.00 -6.06
N LEU A 186 9.31 -4.60 -6.50
CA LEU A 186 10.54 -5.36 -6.30
C LEU A 186 11.56 -4.52 -5.55
N LYS A 187 12.29 -5.15 -4.64
CA LYS A 187 13.36 -4.55 -3.84
C LYS A 187 14.71 -4.88 -4.45
N PHE A 188 15.63 -3.92 -4.39
CA PHE A 188 16.95 -4.02 -5.00
C PHE A 188 18.04 -3.64 -4.00
N LYS A 189 19.20 -4.30 -4.13
CA LYS A 189 20.46 -3.78 -3.60
C LYS A 189 20.97 -2.71 -4.56
N GLU A 190 21.66 -1.70 -4.06
CA GLU A 190 22.23 -0.63 -4.89
C GLU A 190 23.12 -1.17 -6.02
N THR A 191 23.89 -2.24 -5.76
CA THR A 191 24.76 -2.91 -6.75
C THR A 191 24.02 -3.58 -7.90
N ASP A 192 22.70 -3.75 -7.79
CA ASP A 192 21.86 -4.39 -8.80
C ASP A 192 21.01 -3.37 -9.58
N VAL A 193 21.15 -2.08 -9.27
CA VAL A 193 20.45 -0.97 -9.93
C VAL A 193 21.33 -0.38 -11.02
N ASP A 194 20.73 0.05 -12.13
CA ASP A 194 21.45 0.82 -13.16
C ASP A 194 22.11 2.05 -12.51
N ARG A 195 23.42 2.21 -12.74
CA ARG A 195 24.21 3.29 -12.14
C ARG A 195 23.69 4.67 -12.53
N ASN A 196 23.07 4.83 -13.69
CA ASN A 196 22.46 6.10 -14.10
C ASN A 196 21.30 6.50 -13.18
N ILE A 197 20.49 5.54 -12.72
CA ILE A 197 19.40 5.79 -11.78
C ILE A 197 19.97 6.24 -10.42
N VAL A 198 20.97 5.53 -9.92
CA VAL A 198 21.62 5.89 -8.64
C VAL A 198 22.30 7.26 -8.74
N SER A 199 22.99 7.54 -9.85
CA SER A 199 23.65 8.84 -10.06
C SER A 199 22.65 9.99 -10.15
N THR A 200 21.52 9.83 -10.85
CA THR A 200 20.45 10.83 -10.87
C THR A 200 19.97 11.14 -9.44
N ALA A 201 19.81 10.12 -8.59
CA ALA A 201 19.38 10.30 -7.22
C ALA A 201 20.42 11.02 -6.34
N GLU A 202 21.69 10.66 -6.47
CA GLU A 202 22.81 11.35 -5.79
C GLU A 202 22.90 12.84 -6.20
N GLN A 203 22.79 13.12 -7.50
CA GLN A 203 22.83 14.49 -8.03
C GLN A 203 21.66 15.33 -7.54
N ALA A 204 20.47 14.71 -7.43
CA ALA A 204 19.30 15.37 -6.85
C ALA A 204 19.54 15.73 -5.38
N LEU A 205 20.06 14.81 -4.56
CA LEU A 205 20.37 15.07 -3.14
C LEU A 205 21.41 16.18 -2.97
N LYS A 206 22.46 16.16 -3.80
CA LYS A 206 23.48 17.22 -3.81
C LYS A 206 22.87 18.58 -4.14
N SER A 207 21.92 18.62 -5.08
CA SER A 207 21.21 19.85 -5.46
C SER A 207 20.32 20.41 -4.35
N MET A 208 19.90 19.56 -3.42
CA MET A 208 19.17 19.94 -2.20
C MET A 208 20.09 20.39 -1.04
N GLY A 209 21.41 20.49 -1.28
CA GLY A 209 22.39 20.88 -0.27
C GLY A 209 22.91 19.73 0.59
N ASN A 210 22.49 18.49 0.32
CA ASN A 210 23.03 17.31 0.99
C ASN A 210 24.33 16.86 0.30
N ASN A 211 25.45 17.45 0.74
CA ASN A 211 26.77 17.19 0.17
C ASN A 211 27.40 15.87 0.64
N LYS A 212 26.81 15.18 1.61
CA LYS A 212 27.33 13.90 2.10
C LYS A 212 26.73 12.78 1.25
N SER A 213 27.53 12.27 0.30
CA SER A 213 27.19 11.07 -0.45
C SER A 213 27.11 9.90 0.54
N GLN A 214 25.89 9.43 0.82
CA GLN A 214 25.66 8.23 1.61
C GLN A 214 24.79 7.28 0.79
N PRO A 215 25.05 5.97 0.87
CA PRO A 215 24.36 4.99 0.03
C PRO A 215 22.87 4.92 0.36
N PHE A 216 22.06 4.52 -0.62
CA PHE A 216 20.65 4.26 -0.40
C PHE A 216 20.49 2.90 0.28
N THR A 217 19.67 2.84 1.33
CA THR A 217 19.49 1.60 2.11
C THR A 217 18.25 0.83 1.69
N HIS A 218 17.34 1.47 0.96
CA HIS A 218 16.09 0.89 0.48
C HIS A 218 15.86 1.35 -0.95
N ILE A 219 15.85 0.41 -1.89
CA ILE A 219 15.59 0.73 -3.30
C ILE A 219 14.48 -0.18 -3.80
N GLU A 220 13.47 0.43 -4.40
CA GLU A 220 12.33 -0.27 -4.97
C GLU A 220 12.12 0.14 -6.43
N ARG A 221 11.73 -0.82 -7.26
CA ARG A 221 11.12 -0.57 -8.57
C ARG A 221 9.69 -1.06 -8.51
N ASN A 222 8.74 -0.21 -8.87
CA ASN A 222 7.33 -0.60 -8.89
C ASN A 222 6.57 0.15 -9.99
N ASN A 223 5.43 -0.38 -10.40
CA ASN A 223 4.53 0.25 -11.37
C ASN A 223 3.13 0.45 -10.78
N ILE A 224 3.07 0.77 -9.48
CA ILE A 224 1.81 0.91 -8.74
C ILE A 224 1.31 2.34 -8.92
N GLY A 225 0.31 2.53 -9.79
CA GLY A 225 -0.45 3.78 -9.87
C GLY A 225 -1.67 3.75 -8.96
N ALA A 226 -2.00 4.90 -8.35
CA ALA A 226 -3.32 5.14 -7.74
C ALA A 226 -4.40 5.47 -8.81
N THR A 227 -3.98 5.69 -10.05
CA THR A 227 -4.83 6.00 -11.21
C THR A 227 -4.67 4.93 -12.30
N THR A 228 -5.53 5.00 -13.32
CA THR A 228 -5.60 4.03 -14.44
C THR A 228 -4.31 3.94 -15.27
N GLU A 229 -3.42 4.92 -15.18
CA GLU A 229 -2.11 4.90 -15.83
C GLU A 229 -1.02 4.54 -14.84
N LYS A 230 -0.47 3.34 -15.01
CA LYS A 230 0.63 2.83 -14.21
C LYS A 230 1.93 3.50 -14.63
N GLU A 231 2.51 4.26 -13.71
CA GLU A 231 3.83 4.83 -13.89
C GLU A 231 4.85 3.88 -13.30
N GLU A 232 5.78 3.43 -14.13
CA GLU A 232 6.93 2.69 -13.66
C GLU A 232 7.91 3.66 -13.02
N ILE A 233 8.25 3.43 -11.76
CA ILE A 233 9.12 4.30 -10.98
C ILE A 233 10.18 3.51 -10.22
N TRP A 234 11.31 4.18 -9.99
CA TRP A 234 12.30 3.83 -9.00
C TRP A 234 12.13 4.71 -7.78
N ILE A 235 12.15 4.11 -6.59
CA ILE A 235 12.14 4.80 -5.31
C ILE A 235 13.45 4.45 -4.60
N LEU A 236 14.31 5.45 -4.41
CA LEU A 236 15.58 5.31 -3.70
C LEU A 236 15.47 6.06 -2.38
N GLN A 237 15.53 5.32 -1.29
CA GLN A 237 15.38 5.83 0.06
C GLN A 237 16.63 5.58 0.87
N ARG A 238 17.00 6.60 1.63
CA ARG A 238 17.93 6.45 2.73
C ARG A 238 17.15 6.41 4.01
N LYS A 239 17.07 5.23 4.62
CA LYS A 239 16.57 5.05 5.98
C LYS A 239 17.73 4.72 6.91
N ILE A 240 17.77 5.37 8.07
CA ILE A 240 18.75 5.14 9.13
C ILE A 240 18.07 4.55 10.35
N GLU A 241 18.74 3.63 11.03
CA GLU A 241 18.26 3.11 12.30
C GLU A 241 18.39 4.15 13.40
N VAL A 242 17.34 4.29 14.20
CA VAL A 242 17.25 5.22 15.32
C VAL A 242 17.14 4.41 16.61
N LYS A 243 18.07 4.67 17.53
CA LYS A 243 18.04 4.08 18.88
C LYS A 243 16.83 4.60 19.65
N ASP A 244 16.26 3.78 20.53
CA ASP A 244 15.07 4.13 21.31
C ASP A 244 15.22 5.46 22.08
N VAL A 245 16.41 5.70 22.65
CA VAL A 245 16.73 6.93 23.40
C VAL A 245 16.63 8.20 22.55
N ASP A 246 16.79 8.09 21.23
CA ASP A 246 16.80 9.22 20.31
C ASP A 246 15.48 9.43 19.58
N ARG A 247 14.46 8.58 19.82
CA ARG A 247 13.19 8.62 19.06
C ARG A 247 12.51 9.98 19.06
N LYS A 248 12.53 10.69 20.20
CA LYS A 248 11.91 12.01 20.36
C LYS A 248 12.48 13.09 19.43
N LYS A 249 13.67 12.86 18.88
CA LYS A 249 14.35 13.78 17.95
C LYS A 249 13.77 13.72 16.53
N TYR A 250 13.00 12.69 16.20
CA TYR A 250 12.49 12.44 14.85
C TYR A 250 10.96 12.52 14.82
N ASN A 251 10.41 13.11 13.75
CA ASN A 251 8.96 13.30 13.61
C ASN A 251 8.24 12.14 12.93
N ALA A 252 8.96 11.34 12.14
CA ALA A 252 8.40 10.25 11.34
C ALA A 252 9.32 9.04 11.42
N LEU A 253 9.00 8.11 12.32
CA LEU A 253 9.72 6.85 12.49
C LEU A 253 8.83 5.70 12.03
N GLU A 254 9.43 4.78 11.28
CA GLU A 254 8.81 3.54 10.86
C GLU A 254 9.30 2.41 11.77
N ARG A 255 8.39 1.60 12.31
CA ARG A 255 8.76 0.40 13.07
C ARG A 255 8.86 -0.78 12.12
N THR A 256 9.99 -1.48 12.18
CA THR A 256 10.19 -2.74 11.46
C THR A 256 9.68 -3.93 12.27
N GLY A 257 9.45 -5.07 11.61
CA GLY A 257 9.08 -6.33 12.28
C GLY A 257 10.13 -6.84 13.29
N GLU A 258 11.36 -6.34 13.24
CA GLU A 258 12.45 -6.66 14.16
C GLU A 258 12.53 -5.71 15.36
N ASN A 259 11.48 -4.92 15.61
CA ASN A 259 11.43 -3.91 16.67
C ASN A 259 12.47 -2.78 16.53
N LYS A 260 13.03 -2.58 15.34
CA LYS A 260 13.91 -1.43 15.02
C LYS A 260 13.09 -0.25 14.53
N TRP A 261 13.53 0.96 14.85
CA TRP A 261 12.98 2.20 14.34
C TRP A 261 13.83 2.73 13.20
N LEU A 262 13.21 3.00 12.06
CA LEU A 262 13.86 3.58 10.89
C LEU A 262 13.36 5.01 10.69
N PHE A 263 14.28 5.95 10.47
CA PHE A 263 13.99 7.30 10.02
C PHE A 263 14.32 7.44 8.54
N GLY A 264 13.35 7.86 7.74
CA GLY A 264 13.60 8.23 6.34
C GLY A 264 14.34 9.56 6.28
N GLU A 265 15.65 9.54 6.03
CA GLU A 265 16.47 10.74 5.88
C GLU A 265 16.21 11.41 4.52
N SER A 266 16.04 10.61 3.47
CA SER A 266 15.70 11.11 2.15
C SER A 266 14.99 10.07 1.28
N GLN A 267 14.28 10.56 0.28
CA GLN A 267 13.63 9.78 -0.76
C GLN A 267 13.78 10.49 -2.10
N VAL A 268 14.18 9.74 -3.12
CA VAL A 268 14.19 10.19 -4.51
C VAL A 268 13.29 9.26 -5.32
N VAL A 269 12.41 9.84 -6.14
CA VAL A 269 11.57 9.10 -7.09
C VAL A 269 12.01 9.47 -8.51
N ILE A 270 12.28 8.44 -9.31
CA ILE A 270 12.77 8.55 -10.67
C ILE A 270 11.82 7.79 -11.60
N ASP A 271 11.52 8.36 -12.76
CA ASP A 271 10.76 7.70 -13.80
C ASP A 271 11.53 6.49 -14.34
N GLY A 272 10.91 5.30 -14.29
CA GLY A 272 11.54 4.03 -14.64
C GLY A 272 11.87 3.88 -16.12
N LYS A 273 11.20 4.62 -17.01
CA LYS A 273 11.40 4.54 -18.46
C LYS A 273 12.46 5.52 -18.96
N THR A 274 12.46 6.73 -18.42
CA THR A 274 13.27 7.85 -18.88
C THR A 274 14.49 8.10 -17.99
N GLY A 275 14.51 7.55 -16.78
CA GLY A 275 15.56 7.81 -15.78
C GLY A 275 15.55 9.25 -15.25
N LYS A 276 14.50 10.04 -15.54
CA LYS A 276 14.39 11.43 -15.12
C LYS A 276 13.85 11.54 -13.70
N LEU A 277 14.35 12.51 -12.96
CA LEU A 277 13.83 12.85 -11.64
C LEU A 277 12.34 13.25 -11.71
N ILE A 278 11.52 12.61 -10.87
CA ILE A 278 10.13 12.98 -10.62
C ILE A 278 10.05 13.81 -9.35
N SER A 279 10.58 13.29 -8.23
CA SER A 279 10.52 13.98 -6.95
C SER A 279 11.72 13.69 -6.07
N ILE A 280 12.00 14.62 -5.18
CA ILE A 280 12.98 14.49 -4.11
C ILE A 280 12.41 15.06 -2.82
N THR A 281 12.60 14.32 -1.73
CA THR A 281 12.26 14.72 -0.38
C THR A 281 13.45 14.47 0.53
N VAL A 282 13.80 15.46 1.34
CA VAL A 282 14.82 15.35 2.38
C VAL A 282 14.20 15.73 3.71
N SER A 283 14.48 14.95 4.74
CA SER A 283 13.94 15.22 6.06
C SER A 283 14.71 16.34 6.73
N SER A 284 14.00 17.27 7.34
CA SER A 284 14.58 18.28 8.22
C SER A 284 15.07 17.62 9.51
N LYS A 285 16.35 17.74 9.84
CA LYS A 285 16.81 17.42 11.20
C LYS A 285 16.29 18.49 12.15
N LYS A 286 15.78 18.10 13.32
CA LYS A 286 15.57 19.01 14.44
C LYS A 286 16.93 19.37 15.03
N GLU A 287 17.67 20.22 14.34
CA GLU A 287 18.78 20.91 14.98
C GLU A 287 18.24 22.24 15.53
N ASP A 288 18.96 22.85 16.47
CA ASP A 288 18.64 24.12 17.15
C ASP A 288 18.67 25.35 16.19
N GLN A 289 18.29 25.12 14.93
CA GLN A 289 18.21 26.13 13.90
C GLN A 289 17.12 27.14 14.27
N LYS A 290 17.45 28.41 14.16
CA LYS A 290 16.48 29.48 14.36
C LYS A 290 15.46 29.42 13.24
N GLN A 291 14.18 29.47 13.61
CA GLN A 291 13.10 29.58 12.63
C GLN A 291 13.35 30.77 11.72
N LYS A 292 13.15 30.55 10.42
CA LYS A 292 13.30 31.56 9.39
C LYS A 292 12.07 31.52 8.51
N LYS A 293 11.20 32.49 8.72
CA LYS A 293 10.03 32.66 7.86
C LYS A 293 10.47 33.26 6.53
N LEU A 294 10.40 32.46 5.46
CA LEU A 294 10.61 32.98 4.11
C LEU A 294 9.43 33.88 3.72
N THR A 295 9.75 34.97 3.03
CA THR A 295 8.75 35.70 2.25
C THR A 295 8.43 34.91 0.97
N GLU A 296 7.25 35.14 0.39
CA GLU A 296 6.85 34.49 -0.87
C GLU A 296 7.88 34.73 -1.98
N LYS A 297 8.39 35.96 -2.11
CA LYS A 297 9.41 36.32 -3.10
C LYS A 297 10.70 35.51 -2.92
N GLN A 298 11.12 35.27 -1.67
CA GLN A 298 12.30 34.45 -1.37
C GLN A 298 12.05 32.97 -1.70
N GLY A 299 10.89 32.43 -1.30
CA GLY A 299 10.51 31.05 -1.63
C GLY A 299 10.46 30.80 -3.14
N VAL A 300 9.86 31.73 -3.90
CA VAL A 300 9.81 31.68 -5.37
C VAL A 300 11.20 31.70 -6.00
N ALA A 301 12.11 32.56 -5.52
CA ALA A 301 13.47 32.65 -6.05
C ALA A 301 14.28 31.37 -5.79
N LEU A 302 14.15 30.79 -4.59
CA LEU A 302 14.78 29.53 -4.23
C LEU A 302 14.22 28.37 -5.07
N ALA A 303 12.90 28.29 -5.22
CA ALA A 303 12.25 27.28 -6.04
C ALA A 303 12.66 27.39 -7.52
N LYS A 304 12.71 28.59 -8.11
CA LYS A 304 13.23 28.81 -9.48
C LYS A 304 14.63 28.24 -9.66
N THR A 305 15.52 28.55 -8.71
CA THR A 305 16.91 28.07 -8.75
C THR A 305 16.98 26.55 -8.64
N ALA A 306 16.20 25.97 -7.72
CA ALA A 306 16.17 24.52 -7.51
C ALA A 306 15.58 23.78 -8.71
N ALA A 307 14.47 24.25 -9.28
CA ALA A 307 13.83 23.62 -10.45
C ALA A 307 14.76 23.60 -11.67
N LYS A 308 15.52 24.69 -11.88
CA LYS A 308 16.52 24.73 -12.95
C LYS A 308 17.64 23.70 -12.74
N LYS A 309 18.09 23.50 -11.50
CA LYS A 309 19.13 22.50 -11.16
C LYS A 309 18.61 21.06 -11.23
N LEU A 310 17.43 20.81 -10.66
CA LEU A 310 16.87 19.46 -10.50
C LEU A 310 16.21 18.93 -11.77
N PHE A 311 15.54 19.81 -12.53
CA PHE A 311 14.70 19.41 -13.66
C PHE A 311 15.10 20.08 -14.98
N GLY A 312 16.03 21.04 -14.95
CA GLY A 312 16.34 21.85 -16.13
C GLY A 312 15.21 22.80 -16.53
N VAL A 313 14.25 23.07 -15.63
CA VAL A 313 13.04 23.85 -15.93
C VAL A 313 13.20 25.29 -15.45
N ASP A 314 12.91 26.24 -16.33
CA ASP A 314 12.76 27.65 -15.96
C ASP A 314 11.30 27.96 -15.57
N LEU A 315 11.11 28.33 -14.31
CA LEU A 315 9.80 28.68 -13.74
C LEU A 315 9.44 30.17 -13.91
N SER A 316 10.21 30.93 -14.71
CA SER A 316 9.96 32.37 -14.89
C SER A 316 8.62 32.67 -15.58
N SER A 317 8.16 31.80 -16.46
CA SER A 317 6.85 31.91 -17.13
C SER A 317 5.70 31.21 -16.40
N TYR A 318 5.96 30.63 -15.23
CA TYR A 318 4.96 29.88 -14.47
C TYR A 318 4.19 30.80 -13.54
N LYS A 319 2.88 30.54 -13.40
CA LYS A 319 2.07 31.15 -12.34
C LYS A 319 2.36 30.40 -11.03
N VAL A 320 2.53 31.13 -9.93
CA VAL A 320 2.72 30.52 -8.61
C VAL A 320 1.46 30.67 -7.77
N LYS A 321 1.09 29.60 -7.08
CA LYS A 321 0.09 29.59 -6.01
C LYS A 321 0.75 29.06 -4.75
N VAL A 322 0.64 29.79 -3.65
CA VAL A 322 1.14 29.37 -2.33
C VAL A 322 -0.04 28.87 -1.50
N ASP A 323 0.04 27.63 -1.06
CA ASP A 323 -0.86 27.07 -0.07
C ASP A 323 -0.46 27.57 1.32
N LYS A 324 -1.34 28.33 1.99
CA LYS A 324 -1.05 28.91 3.30
C LYS A 324 -1.16 27.90 4.44
N GLU A 325 -1.92 26.83 4.26
CA GLU A 325 -2.11 25.79 5.28
C GLU A 325 -0.94 24.82 5.25
N TRP A 326 -0.50 24.42 4.06
CA TRP A 326 0.53 23.41 3.87
C TRP A 326 1.91 23.97 3.58
N GLY A 327 2.01 25.24 3.19
CA GLY A 327 3.27 25.93 2.85
C GLY A 327 3.84 25.54 1.48
N ASP A 328 3.04 24.91 0.62
CA ASP A 328 3.47 24.40 -0.68
C ASP A 328 3.38 25.51 -1.75
N TYR A 329 4.42 25.62 -2.57
CA TYR A 329 4.51 26.53 -3.70
C TYR A 329 4.28 25.74 -4.98
N THR A 330 3.13 25.94 -5.61
CA THR A 330 2.75 25.27 -6.86
C THR A 330 2.94 26.20 -8.04
N PHE A 331 3.82 25.80 -8.95
CA PHE A 331 4.12 26.49 -10.21
C PHE A 331 3.40 25.77 -11.34
N SER A 332 2.54 26.48 -12.07
CA SER A 332 1.81 25.92 -13.22
C SER A 332 1.93 26.78 -14.48
N SER A 333 1.92 26.13 -15.64
CA SER A 333 1.91 26.77 -16.95
C SER A 333 1.13 25.91 -17.94
N LYS A 334 0.36 26.53 -18.83
CA LYS A 334 -0.52 25.80 -19.77
C LYS A 334 0.33 24.91 -20.68
N GLY A 335 -0.03 23.64 -20.79
CA GLY A 335 0.67 22.65 -21.63
C GLY A 335 2.03 22.20 -21.09
N LYS A 336 2.36 22.53 -19.85
CA LYS A 336 3.57 22.06 -19.15
C LYS A 336 3.18 21.38 -17.84
N GLU A 337 4.06 20.51 -17.36
CA GLU A 337 3.94 19.91 -16.03
C GLU A 337 4.04 20.98 -14.96
N SER A 338 3.31 20.79 -13.86
CA SER A 338 3.44 21.65 -12.69
C SER A 338 4.66 21.25 -11.86
N ILE A 339 5.26 22.20 -11.15
CA ILE A 339 6.29 21.93 -10.13
C ILE A 339 5.74 22.33 -8.77
N VAL A 340 5.89 21.46 -7.77
CA VAL A 340 5.57 21.77 -6.37
C VAL A 340 6.87 21.83 -5.58
N ALA A 341 7.04 22.87 -4.77
CA ALA A 341 8.17 23.05 -3.87
C ALA A 341 7.67 23.26 -2.44
N LYS A 342 8.33 22.65 -1.46
CA LYS A 342 8.00 22.81 -0.04
C LYS A 342 9.23 23.23 0.75
N PHE A 343 9.06 24.23 1.60
CA PHE A 343 10.08 24.70 2.52
C PHE A 343 9.69 24.33 3.96
N ASN A 344 10.67 24.02 4.80
CA ASN A 344 10.45 23.85 6.23
C ASN A 344 10.36 25.22 6.93
N ASN A 345 10.12 25.20 8.25
CA ASN A 345 10.05 26.40 9.08
C ASN A 345 11.41 27.10 9.31
N PHE A 346 12.49 26.55 8.76
CA PHE A 346 13.85 27.10 8.77
C PHE A 346 14.24 27.68 7.40
N GLY A 347 13.34 27.60 6.41
CA GLY A 347 13.53 28.12 5.07
C GLY A 347 14.35 27.22 4.15
N ASP A 348 14.59 25.96 4.52
CA ASP A 348 15.23 24.99 3.64
C ASP A 348 14.21 24.33 2.72
N LEU A 349 14.60 24.11 1.47
CA LEU A 349 13.82 23.30 0.53
C LEU A 349 13.88 21.84 0.98
N VAL A 350 12.73 21.26 1.33
CA VAL A 350 12.63 19.87 1.84
C VAL A 350 11.95 18.92 0.88
N ARG A 351 11.18 19.45 -0.09
CA ARG A 351 10.57 18.65 -1.15
C ARG A 351 10.51 19.46 -2.44
N MET A 352 10.77 18.78 -3.55
CA MET A 352 10.45 19.28 -4.88
C MET A 352 9.98 18.14 -5.78
N GLU A 353 8.92 18.38 -6.55
CA GLU A 353 8.36 17.36 -7.44
C GLU A 353 7.78 17.95 -8.72
N ARG A 354 7.83 17.14 -9.78
CA ARG A 354 7.06 17.33 -11.01
C ARG A 354 5.71 16.65 -10.84
N VAL A 355 4.65 17.41 -11.04
CA VAL A 355 3.28 16.90 -11.12
C VAL A 355 2.88 16.92 -12.58
N VAL A 356 2.75 15.73 -13.15
CA VAL A 356 2.21 15.57 -14.50
C VAL A 356 0.72 15.89 -14.42
N ASN A 357 0.34 17.08 -14.87
CA ASN A 357 -1.07 17.40 -15.08
C ASN A 357 -1.52 16.54 -16.26
N LYS A 358 -2.32 15.50 -15.98
CA LYS A 358 -2.97 14.69 -17.01
C LYS A 358 -4.29 15.35 -17.42
#